data_AF-A0A973S8Y6-F1
#
_entry.id   AF-A0A973S8Y6-F1
#
_cell.length_a   1.000
_cell.length_b   1.000
_cell.length_c   1.000
_cell.angle_alpha   90.00
_cell.angle_beta   90.00
_cell.angle_gamma   90.00
#
_symmetry.space_group_name_H-M   'P 1'
#
loop_
_entity.id
_entity.type
_entity.pdbx_description
1 polymer ?
#
loop_
_entity_poly.entity_id
_entity_poly.type
_entity_poly.pdbx_seq_one_letter_code
_entity_poly.pdbx_strand_id
1 'polypeptide(L)'
;MLTSVGVPVEFEAEPSAPDHEPTTLICFSHLRWDFVFQRPQHLMSRFAREMSVIYWEEPIEIGPKETAYLKVREAQDAPGLHVAVPHLPQGMPEDAREATLARLLDAHLASRRGPLIAWYYTPMMLLFSRHVTPDLTVYDAMDELSKFKFAPEHLLSYEQELIDRADIVFTGGSSLYEA
;
A
#
# COMPACT_ATOMS: atom_id res chain seq x y z
N MET A 1 -26.65 -42.58 44.83
CA MET A 1 -25.18 -42.64 44.98
C MET A 1 -24.57 -42.00 43.75
N LEU A 2 -24.11 -40.77 43.90
CA LEU A 2 -23.46 -39.95 42.86
C LEU A 2 -21.97 -40.00 43.14
N THR A 3 -21.18 -40.62 42.25
CA THR A 3 -19.72 -40.43 42.16
C THR A 3 -19.20 -41.09 40.88
N SER A 4 -19.18 -40.35 39.77
CA SER A 4 -18.18 -40.55 38.73
C SER A 4 -17.22 -39.36 38.79
N VAL A 5 -16.08 -39.60 39.41
CA VAL A 5 -14.95 -38.69 39.52
C VAL A 5 -14.31 -38.57 38.13
N GLY A 6 -14.39 -37.39 37.53
CA GLY A 6 -13.69 -37.08 36.28
C GLY A 6 -12.20 -36.85 36.54
N VAL A 7 -11.36 -37.59 35.83
CA VAL A 7 -9.90 -37.46 35.75
C VAL A 7 -9.57 -36.45 34.63
N PRO A 8 -8.49 -35.65 34.74
CA PRO A 8 -8.38 -34.34 34.08
C PRO A 8 -8.09 -34.43 32.59
N VAL A 9 -8.55 -33.42 31.85
CA VAL A 9 -8.17 -33.19 30.46
C VAL A 9 -6.74 -32.64 30.46
N GLU A 10 -5.78 -33.47 30.01
CA GLU A 10 -4.45 -32.99 29.65
C GLU A 10 -4.57 -32.25 28.30
N PHE A 11 -4.40 -30.93 28.33
CA PHE A 11 -4.10 -30.16 27.13
C PHE A 11 -2.61 -30.37 26.84
N GLU A 12 -2.31 -31.25 25.89
CA GLU A 12 -1.02 -31.17 25.19
C GLU A 12 -0.99 -29.81 24.50
N ALA A 13 -0.10 -28.94 24.96
CA ALA A 13 0.15 -27.66 24.33
C ALA A 13 0.56 -27.91 22.87
N GLU A 14 -0.26 -27.43 21.93
CA GLU A 14 0.11 -27.43 20.52
C GLU A 14 1.44 -26.70 20.33
N PRO A 15 2.27 -27.15 19.37
CA PRO A 15 3.57 -26.54 19.10
C PRO A 15 3.36 -25.05 18.84
N SER A 16 4.10 -24.21 19.58
CA SER A 16 4.16 -22.77 19.34
C SER A 16 4.29 -22.53 17.84
N ALA A 17 3.25 -21.94 17.24
CA ALA A 17 3.33 -21.48 15.87
C ALA A 17 4.61 -20.65 15.73
N PRO A 18 5.36 -20.77 14.61
CA PRO A 18 6.45 -19.85 14.36
C PRO A 18 5.89 -18.43 14.46
N ASP A 19 6.57 -17.54 15.18
CA ASP A 19 6.22 -16.12 15.25
C ASP A 19 6.04 -15.62 13.81
N HIS A 20 4.80 -15.51 13.36
CA HIS A 20 4.50 -15.05 12.01
C HIS A 20 4.91 -13.58 11.98
N GLU A 21 5.94 -13.27 11.21
CA GLU A 21 6.32 -11.88 10.97
C GLU A 21 5.09 -11.11 10.46
N PRO A 22 4.82 -9.93 11.02
CA PRO A 22 3.57 -9.24 10.77
C PRO A 22 3.44 -8.88 9.29
N THR A 23 2.28 -9.18 8.70
CA THR A 23 1.94 -8.77 7.34
C THR A 23 2.08 -7.25 7.21
N THR A 24 2.64 -6.81 6.09
CA THR A 24 2.68 -5.40 5.70
C THR A 24 1.77 -5.19 4.50
N LEU A 25 0.91 -4.17 4.57
CA LEU A 25 0.17 -3.68 3.41
C LEU A 25 0.71 -2.30 3.03
N ILE A 26 1.25 -2.18 1.82
CA ILE A 26 1.59 -0.88 1.23
C ILE A 26 0.47 -0.43 0.28
N CYS A 27 -0.10 0.72 0.58
CA CYS A 27 -1.16 1.35 -0.19
C CYS A 27 -0.57 2.52 -0.99
N PHE A 28 -0.49 2.37 -2.31
CA PHE A 28 -0.09 3.41 -3.24
C PHE A 28 -1.29 4.27 -3.62
N SER A 29 -1.37 5.48 -3.09
CA SER A 29 -2.51 6.37 -3.24
C SER A 29 -2.15 7.72 -3.85
N HIS A 30 -2.97 8.15 -4.80
CA HIS A 30 -2.96 9.52 -5.30
C HIS A 30 -3.76 10.48 -4.41
N LEU A 31 -4.52 9.96 -3.43
CA LEU A 31 -5.31 10.74 -2.48
C LEU A 31 -4.53 10.92 -1.17
N ARG A 32 -4.46 12.16 -0.70
CA ARG A 32 -3.80 12.50 0.57
C ARG A 32 -4.60 12.00 1.76
N TRP A 33 -3.91 11.44 2.76
CA TRP A 33 -4.52 10.89 3.96
C TRP A 33 -5.34 11.95 4.72
N ASP A 34 -4.76 13.14 4.92
CA ASP A 34 -5.37 14.23 5.71
C ASP A 34 -6.39 15.08 4.92
N PHE A 35 -6.84 14.62 3.75
CA PHE A 35 -7.80 15.34 2.94
C PHE A 35 -9.23 14.81 3.16
N VAL A 36 -10.00 14.58 2.10
CA VAL A 36 -11.37 14.07 2.23
C VAL A 36 -11.33 12.60 2.67
N PHE A 37 -12.05 12.28 3.74
CA PHE A 37 -12.17 10.91 4.24
C PHE A 37 -13.05 10.07 3.31
N GLN A 38 -12.43 9.15 2.58
CA GLN A 38 -13.05 8.35 1.52
C GLN A 38 -12.68 6.88 1.67
N ARG A 39 -13.00 6.05 0.66
CA ARG A 39 -12.80 4.60 0.68
C ARG A 39 -11.36 4.18 1.07
N PRO A 40 -10.27 4.80 0.56
CA PRO A 40 -8.92 4.46 1.01
C PRO A 40 -8.75 4.61 2.51
N GLN A 41 -9.19 5.72 3.09
CA GLN A 41 -9.04 5.97 4.52
C GLN A 41 -9.89 4.99 5.34
N HIS A 42 -11.11 4.67 4.91
CA HIS A 42 -11.95 3.66 5.57
C HIS A 42 -11.30 2.27 5.59
N LEU A 43 -10.79 1.80 4.45
CA LEU A 43 -10.20 0.47 4.33
C LEU A 43 -8.88 0.38 5.08
N MET A 44 -7.98 1.34 4.86
CA MET A 44 -6.64 1.31 5.45
C MET A 44 -6.68 1.47 6.97
N SER A 45 -7.60 2.27 7.51
CA SER A 45 -7.80 2.37 8.97
C SER A 45 -8.29 1.06 9.60
N ARG A 46 -9.04 0.24 8.84
CA ARG A 46 -9.51 -1.07 9.32
C ARG A 46 -8.39 -2.10 9.25
N PHE A 47 -7.65 -2.16 8.14
CA PHE A 47 -6.51 -3.06 7.99
C PHE A 47 -5.40 -2.78 9.02
N ALA A 48 -5.17 -1.52 9.38
CA ALA A 48 -4.17 -1.13 10.38
C ALA A 48 -4.39 -1.75 11.78
N ARG A 49 -5.60 -2.26 12.06
CA ARG A 49 -5.92 -2.98 13.31
C ARG A 49 -5.35 -4.40 13.34
N GLU A 50 -5.02 -4.96 12.18
CA GLU A 50 -4.63 -6.37 12.01
C GLU A 50 -3.22 -6.52 11.41
N MET A 51 -2.73 -5.52 10.68
CA MET A 51 -1.45 -5.57 9.98
C MET A 51 -0.77 -4.20 9.95
N SER A 52 0.53 -4.17 9.62
CA SER A 52 1.24 -2.90 9.44
C SER A 52 0.84 -2.27 8.12
N VAL A 53 0.30 -1.04 8.15
CA VAL A 53 -0.11 -0.34 6.93
C VAL A 53 0.86 0.80 6.62
N ILE A 54 1.31 0.87 5.37
CA ILE A 54 2.04 2.01 4.82
C ILE A 54 1.12 2.68 3.81
N TYR A 55 0.72 3.91 4.07
CA TYR A 55 -0.04 4.72 3.14
C TYR A 55 0.94 5.63 2.37
N TRP A 56 1.34 5.19 1.19
CA TRP A 56 2.29 5.90 0.33
C TRP A 56 1.56 6.91 -0.54
N GLU A 57 1.86 8.19 -0.35
CA GLU A 57 1.27 9.28 -1.11
C GLU A 57 2.15 9.76 -2.28
N GLU A 58 1.60 10.62 -3.12
CA GLU A 58 2.38 11.30 -4.16
C GLU A 58 3.55 12.13 -3.60
N PRO A 59 4.64 12.26 -4.36
CA PRO A 59 5.76 13.09 -3.93
C PRO A 59 5.37 14.56 -3.76
N ILE A 60 6.05 15.25 -2.84
CA ILE A 60 6.00 16.70 -2.67
C ILE A 60 7.31 17.28 -3.18
N GLU A 61 7.23 18.36 -3.97
CA GLU A 61 8.42 19.08 -4.41
C GLU A 61 9.05 19.90 -3.27
N ILE A 62 10.36 19.81 -3.13
CA ILE A 62 11.18 20.62 -2.22
C ILE A 62 12.19 21.46 -3.01
N GLY A 63 12.95 22.31 -2.31
CA GLY A 63 13.90 23.20 -2.96
C GLY A 63 14.88 22.47 -3.89
N PRO A 64 15.31 23.09 -5.00
CA PRO A 64 16.05 22.43 -6.07
C PRO A 64 17.46 21.91 -5.68
N LYS A 65 17.96 22.32 -4.51
CA LYS A 65 19.27 21.90 -3.97
C LYS A 65 19.14 21.07 -2.69
N GLU A 66 17.92 20.73 -2.28
CA GLU A 66 17.70 19.87 -1.12
C GLU A 66 17.98 18.41 -1.48
N THR A 67 18.13 17.55 -0.47
CA THR A 67 18.30 16.10 -0.68
C THR A 67 16.95 15.42 -0.57
N ALA A 68 16.66 14.49 -1.49
CA ALA A 68 15.42 13.73 -1.43
C ALA A 68 15.32 12.87 -0.16
N TYR A 69 14.15 12.85 0.47
CA TYR A 69 13.89 12.08 1.70
C TYR A 69 12.47 11.53 1.72
N LEU A 70 12.24 10.54 2.59
CA LEU A 70 10.90 10.02 2.87
C LEU A 70 10.44 10.54 4.24
N LYS A 71 9.36 11.30 4.26
CA LYS A 71 8.73 11.73 5.51
C LYS A 71 7.71 10.67 5.92
N VAL A 72 7.92 10.04 7.07
CA VAL A 72 7.02 9.03 7.61
C VAL A 72 6.44 9.53 8.93
N ARG A 73 5.14 9.38 9.11
CA ARG A 73 4.45 9.66 10.37
C ARG A 73 3.37 8.61 10.60
N GLU A 74 3.11 8.29 11.86
CA GLU A 74 1.94 7.51 12.22
C GLU A 74 0.67 8.37 12.05
N ALA A 75 -0.43 7.76 11.61
CA ALA A 75 -1.73 8.43 11.53
C ALA A 75 -2.37 8.56 12.92
N GLN A 76 -2.88 9.75 13.23
CA GLN A 76 -3.38 10.07 14.56
C GLN A 76 -4.57 9.19 15.00
N ASP A 77 -5.46 8.85 14.07
CA ASP A 77 -6.70 8.10 14.36
C ASP A 77 -6.64 6.63 13.89
N ALA A 78 -5.47 6.15 13.47
CA ALA A 78 -5.27 4.79 12.98
C ALA A 78 -3.90 4.24 13.40
N PRO A 79 -3.76 3.73 14.65
CA PRO A 79 -2.55 3.08 15.10
C PRO A 79 -2.13 1.94 14.16
N GLY A 80 -0.84 1.82 13.89
CA GLY A 80 -0.30 0.83 12.93
C GLY A 80 -0.32 1.28 11.47
N LEU A 81 -0.96 2.42 11.15
CA LEU A 81 -0.91 3.06 9.84
C LEU A 81 0.15 4.17 9.82
N HIS A 82 1.07 4.07 8.87
CA HIS A 82 2.12 5.04 8.65
C HIS A 82 1.93 5.73 7.29
N VAL A 83 1.73 7.03 7.31
CA VAL A 83 1.68 7.85 6.10
C VAL A 83 3.11 8.16 5.68
N ALA A 84 3.47 7.74 4.46
CA ALA A 84 4.79 7.90 3.88
C ALA A 84 4.71 8.83 2.66
N VAL A 85 5.40 9.97 2.73
CA VAL A 85 5.35 11.01 1.71
C VAL A 85 6.77 11.30 1.20
N PRO A 86 7.09 10.93 -0.05
CA PRO A 86 8.39 11.27 -0.64
C PRO A 86 8.51 12.78 -0.84
N HIS A 87 9.67 13.34 -0.53
CA HIS A 87 9.99 14.74 -0.77
C HIS A 87 11.17 14.80 -1.74
N LEU A 88 10.96 15.42 -2.89
CA LEU A 88 11.83 15.32 -4.06
C LEU A 88 12.24 16.73 -4.55
N PRO A 89 13.53 16.98 -4.82
CA PRO A 89 13.95 18.26 -5.38
C PRO A 89 13.22 18.63 -6.67
N GLN A 90 12.77 19.87 -6.77
CA GLN A 90 12.12 20.39 -7.97
C GLN A 90 13.05 20.32 -9.19
N GLY A 91 12.48 20.01 -10.35
CA GLY A 91 13.19 20.04 -11.63
C GLY A 91 14.07 18.81 -11.89
N MET A 92 13.91 17.75 -11.11
CA MET A 92 14.54 16.47 -11.44
C MET A 92 14.02 15.93 -12.78
N PRO A 93 14.91 15.43 -13.65
CA PRO A 93 14.52 14.62 -14.80
C PRO A 93 13.63 13.44 -14.38
N GLU A 94 12.70 13.03 -15.24
CA GLU A 94 11.69 12.01 -14.90
C GLU A 94 12.31 10.67 -14.51
N ASP A 95 13.33 10.22 -15.25
CA ASP A 95 14.09 8.99 -14.96
C ASP A 95 14.80 9.05 -13.59
N ALA A 96 15.43 10.19 -13.28
CA ALA A 96 16.06 10.41 -11.98
C ALA A 96 15.03 10.47 -10.84
N ARG A 97 13.83 11.01 -11.12
CA ARG A 97 12.71 11.07 -10.17
C ARG A 97 12.21 9.67 -9.84
N GLU A 98 11.98 8.83 -10.86
CA GLU A 98 11.54 7.45 -10.71
C GLU A 98 12.58 6.61 -9.95
N ALA A 99 13.85 6.69 -10.34
CA ALA A 99 14.93 5.97 -9.65
C ALA A 99 15.06 6.39 -8.18
N THR A 100 14.87 7.69 -7.88
CA THR A 100 14.90 8.19 -6.51
C THR A 100 13.73 7.65 -5.69
N LEU A 101 12.52 7.62 -6.25
CA LEU A 101 11.34 7.05 -5.60
C LEU A 101 11.52 5.55 -5.33
N ALA A 102 12.03 4.79 -6.30
CA ALA A 102 12.31 3.36 -6.16
C ALA A 102 13.30 3.11 -5.01
N ARG A 103 14.39 3.88 -4.95
CA ARG A 103 15.36 3.78 -3.85
C ARG A 103 14.77 4.12 -2.48
N LEU A 104 13.91 5.14 -2.39
CA LEU A 104 13.23 5.49 -1.13
C LEU A 104 12.27 4.37 -0.71
N LEU A 105 11.55 3.78 -1.67
CA LEU A 105 10.65 2.66 -1.44
C LEU A 105 11.42 1.43 -0.94
N ASP A 106 12.49 1.04 -1.63
CA ASP A 106 13.35 -0.08 -1.25
C ASP A 106 13.94 0.11 0.14
N ALA A 107 14.49 1.29 0.41
CA ALA A 107 15.05 1.61 1.72
C ALA A 107 13.99 1.53 2.83
N HIS A 108 12.75 1.94 2.55
CA HIS A 108 11.68 1.83 3.51
C HIS A 108 11.28 0.36 3.73
N LEU A 109 11.19 -0.45 2.68
CA LEU A 109 10.77 -1.85 2.77
C LEU A 109 11.86 -2.81 3.25
N ALA A 110 13.14 -2.43 3.18
CA ALA A 110 14.28 -3.32 3.43
C ALA A 110 14.30 -4.06 4.79
N SER A 111 13.69 -3.50 5.83
CA SER A 111 13.65 -4.13 7.15
C SER A 111 12.45 -5.07 7.35
N ARG A 112 11.53 -5.13 6.38
CA ARG A 112 10.31 -5.93 6.45
C ARG A 112 10.58 -7.32 5.88
N ARG A 113 10.08 -8.33 6.59
CA ARG A 113 10.40 -9.73 6.30
C ARG A 113 9.16 -10.64 6.19
N GLY A 114 8.03 -10.20 6.76
CA GLY A 114 6.74 -10.88 6.62
C GLY A 114 6.06 -10.63 5.27
N PRO A 115 4.87 -11.23 5.07
CA PRO A 115 4.13 -11.10 3.82
C PRO A 115 3.86 -9.64 3.45
N LEU A 116 3.94 -9.33 2.16
CA LEU A 116 3.74 -8.00 1.60
C LEU A 116 2.52 -7.99 0.68
N ILE A 117 1.56 -7.12 0.99
CA ILE A 117 0.43 -6.81 0.12
C ILE A 117 0.66 -5.45 -0.51
N ALA A 118 0.59 -5.35 -1.84
CA ALA A 118 0.63 -4.08 -2.56
C ALA A 118 -0.78 -3.72 -3.03
N TRP A 119 -1.32 -2.61 -2.51
CA TRP A 119 -2.64 -2.09 -2.86
C TRP A 119 -2.49 -0.80 -3.66
N TYR A 120 -3.00 -0.78 -4.88
CA TYR A 120 -2.90 0.36 -5.78
C TYR A 120 -4.26 1.06 -5.94
N TYR A 121 -4.27 2.39 -5.77
CA TYR A 121 -5.37 3.27 -6.20
C TYR A 121 -5.02 4.08 -7.46
N THR A 122 -3.80 3.93 -7.98
CA THR A 122 -3.38 4.59 -9.22
C THR A 122 -2.30 3.76 -9.92
N PRO A 123 -2.41 3.56 -11.25
CA PRO A 123 -1.40 2.83 -12.02
C PRO A 123 -0.09 3.62 -12.16
N MET A 124 -0.10 4.95 -11.95
CA MET A 124 1.10 5.78 -12.06
C MET A 124 2.20 5.41 -11.06
N MET A 125 1.85 4.75 -9.95
CA MET A 125 2.82 4.33 -8.95
C MET A 125 3.60 3.09 -9.40
N LEU A 126 3.21 2.41 -10.48
CA LEU A 126 4.01 1.34 -11.09
C LEU A 126 5.39 1.84 -11.55
N LEU A 127 5.49 3.10 -11.98
CA LEU A 127 6.72 3.70 -12.52
C LEU A 127 7.95 3.45 -11.63
N PHE A 128 7.78 3.45 -10.31
CA PHE A 128 8.87 3.22 -9.36
C PHE A 128 8.65 2.02 -8.44
N SER A 129 7.54 1.30 -8.55
CA SER A 129 7.23 0.15 -7.69
C SER A 129 7.14 -1.19 -8.42
N ARG A 130 7.24 -1.21 -9.77
CA ARG A 130 7.06 -2.43 -10.57
C ARG A 130 7.98 -3.60 -10.19
N HIS A 131 9.16 -3.28 -9.63
CA HIS A 131 10.17 -4.25 -9.22
C HIS A 131 9.87 -4.87 -7.84
N VAL A 132 8.93 -4.31 -7.09
CA VAL A 132 8.45 -4.89 -5.83
C VAL A 132 7.73 -6.20 -6.14
N THR A 133 8.01 -7.22 -5.35
CA THR A 133 7.46 -8.58 -5.46
C THR A 133 6.54 -8.88 -4.26
N PRO A 134 5.32 -8.33 -4.24
CA PRO A 134 4.37 -8.61 -3.17
C PRO A 134 3.82 -10.04 -3.27
N ASP A 135 3.38 -10.58 -2.14
CA ASP A 135 2.64 -11.84 -2.07
C ASP A 135 1.20 -11.71 -2.59
N LEU A 136 0.67 -10.49 -2.60
CA LEU A 136 -0.65 -10.16 -3.15
C LEU A 136 -0.65 -8.74 -3.73
N THR A 137 -1.08 -8.61 -4.98
CA THR A 137 -1.32 -7.31 -5.64
C THR A 137 -2.82 -7.07 -5.77
N VAL A 138 -3.29 -5.97 -5.18
CA VAL A 138 -4.67 -5.49 -5.29
C VAL A 138 -4.68 -4.20 -6.10
N TYR A 139 -5.55 -4.12 -7.09
CA TYR A 139 -5.87 -2.87 -7.77
C TYR A 139 -7.31 -2.45 -7.43
N ASP A 140 -7.48 -1.26 -6.87
CA ASP A 140 -8.78 -0.68 -6.55
C ASP A 140 -9.07 0.52 -7.45
N ALA A 141 -9.71 0.22 -8.60
CA ALA A 141 -10.09 1.19 -9.61
C ALA A 141 -11.34 1.97 -9.16
N MET A 142 -11.12 3.07 -8.44
CA MET A 142 -12.20 3.95 -7.96
C MET A 142 -12.60 5.04 -8.94
N ASP A 143 -11.67 5.50 -9.77
CA ASP A 143 -11.83 6.67 -10.65
C ASP A 143 -11.50 6.31 -12.10
N GLU A 144 -12.21 6.89 -13.06
CA GLU A 144 -11.83 6.83 -14.48
C GLU A 144 -10.70 7.83 -14.74
N LEU A 145 -9.47 7.48 -14.32
CA LEU A 145 -8.32 8.39 -14.34
C LEU A 145 -7.98 8.91 -15.75
N SER A 146 -8.31 8.16 -16.80
CA SER A 146 -8.15 8.55 -18.20
C SER A 146 -9.00 9.75 -18.63
N LYS A 147 -10.08 10.06 -17.90
CA LYS A 147 -10.96 11.21 -18.18
C LYS A 147 -10.50 12.49 -17.48
N PHE A 148 -9.43 12.44 -16.68
CA PHE A 148 -8.90 13.64 -16.04
C PHE A 148 -8.18 14.53 -17.04
N LYS A 149 -8.36 15.84 -16.88
CA LYS A 149 -7.64 16.85 -17.67
C LYS A 149 -6.14 16.65 -17.43
N PHE A 150 -5.37 16.41 -18.50
CA PHE A 150 -3.93 16.08 -18.47
C PHE A 150 -3.56 14.65 -18.06
N ALA A 151 -4.43 13.67 -18.30
CA ALA A 151 -4.06 12.25 -18.16
C ALA A 151 -2.75 11.96 -18.96
N PRO A 152 -1.73 11.37 -18.33
CA PRO A 152 -0.48 11.01 -19.02
C PRO A 152 -0.75 10.08 -20.20
N GLU A 153 -0.01 10.25 -21.31
CA GLU A 153 -0.21 9.45 -22.54
C GLU A 153 -0.10 7.94 -22.29
N HIS A 154 0.68 7.55 -21.29
CA HIS A 154 0.93 6.15 -20.91
C HIS A 154 0.03 5.63 -19.79
N LEU A 155 -0.92 6.43 -19.30
CA LEU A 155 -1.79 6.05 -18.18
C LEU A 155 -2.56 4.75 -18.48
N LEU A 156 -3.15 4.63 -19.67
CA LEU A 156 -3.90 3.44 -20.08
C LEU A 156 -3.01 2.21 -20.20
N SER A 157 -1.76 2.37 -20.66
CA SER A 157 -0.81 1.25 -20.70
C SER A 157 -0.41 0.78 -19.31
N TYR A 158 -0.24 1.71 -18.35
CA TYR A 158 0.06 1.34 -16.97
C TYR A 158 -1.15 0.75 -16.25
N GLU A 159 -2.36 1.21 -16.57
CA GLU A 159 -3.59 0.62 -16.06
C GLU A 159 -3.74 -0.83 -16.52
N GLN A 160 -3.57 -1.10 -17.81
CA GLN A 160 -3.60 -2.47 -18.32
C GLN A 160 -2.50 -3.32 -17.69
N GLU A 161 -1.27 -2.82 -17.56
CA GLU A 161 -0.19 -3.53 -16.88
C GLU A 161 -0.55 -3.86 -15.42
N LEU A 162 -1.17 -2.92 -14.70
CA LEU A 162 -1.58 -3.14 -13.32
C LEU A 162 -2.70 -4.18 -13.22
N ILE A 163 -3.67 -4.15 -14.12
CA ILE A 163 -4.74 -5.15 -14.21
C ILE A 163 -4.14 -6.54 -14.46
N ASP A 164 -3.21 -6.66 -15.41
CA ASP A 164 -2.56 -7.94 -15.75
C ASP A 164 -1.74 -8.51 -14.59
N ARG A 165 -1.25 -7.65 -13.70
CA ARG A 165 -0.45 -8.01 -12.52
C ARG A 165 -1.28 -8.24 -11.25
N ALA A 166 -2.50 -7.73 -11.19
CA ALA A 166 -3.30 -7.76 -9.98
C ALA A 166 -3.92 -9.16 -9.78
N ASP A 167 -3.80 -9.68 -8.56
CA ASP A 167 -4.51 -10.89 -8.15
C ASP A 167 -5.99 -10.60 -7.90
N ILE A 168 -6.30 -9.37 -7.47
CA ILE A 168 -7.65 -8.90 -7.18
C ILE A 168 -7.83 -7.50 -7.76
N VAL A 169 -8.90 -7.30 -8.53
CA VAL A 169 -9.34 -5.99 -9.00
C VAL A 169 -10.68 -5.65 -8.38
N PHE A 170 -10.75 -4.53 -7.68
CA PHE A 170 -11.99 -3.89 -7.27
C PHE A 170 -12.32 -2.74 -8.20
N THR A 171 -13.60 -2.50 -8.44
CA THR A 171 -14.08 -1.35 -9.21
C THR A 171 -15.07 -0.52 -8.39
N GLY A 172 -15.10 0.78 -8.64
CA GLY A 172 -15.98 1.73 -7.96
C GLY A 172 -17.47 1.59 -8.33
N GLY A 173 -17.78 0.90 -9.43
CA GLY A 173 -19.13 0.68 -9.93
C GLY A 173 -19.18 -0.15 -11.21
N SER A 174 -20.37 -0.49 -11.68
CA SER A 174 -20.58 -1.34 -12.86
C SER A 174 -19.98 -0.75 -14.14
N SER A 175 -20.06 0.57 -14.34
CA SER A 175 -19.49 1.23 -15.52
C SER A 175 -17.97 1.07 -15.60
N LEU A 176 -17.27 1.09 -14.47
CA LEU A 176 -15.81 0.87 -14.40
C LEU A 176 -15.45 -0.62 -14.58
N TYR A 177 -16.36 -1.52 -14.21
CA TYR A 177 -16.18 -2.96 -14.44
C TYR A 177 -16.36 -3.36 -15.91
N GLU A 178 -17.25 -2.66 -16.62
CA GLU A 178 -17.60 -2.94 -18.02
C GLU A 178 -16.71 -2.22 -19.05
N ALA A 179 -15.89 -1.26 -18.60
CA ALA A 179 -14.99 -0.47 -19.44
C ALA A 179 -13.76 -1.29 -19.92
#